data_AF-A0A9N9DHZ3-F1
#
_entry.id   AF-A0A9N9DHZ3-F1
#
_cell.length_a   1.000
_cell.length_b   1.000
_cell.length_c   1.000
_cell.angle_alpha   90.00
_cell.angle_beta   90.00
_cell.angle_gamma   90.00
#
_symmetry.space_group_name_H-M   'P 1'
#
loop_
_entity.id
_entity.type
_entity.pdbx_description
1 polymer ?
#
loop_
_entity_poly.entity_id
_entity_poly.type
_entity_poly.pdbx_seq_one_letter_code
_entity_poly.pdbx_strand_id
1 'polypeptide(L)'
;GKLKEGERSKLWKKILRKIINYMNNNKTRLIGMSPDHAMTLREVIPKVTIKPKRPIGKDELRLQKGTTVRYLLKPGYCWKESTTASLILSRR
;
A
#
# COMPACT_ATOMS: atom_id res chain seq x y z
N GLY A 1 -4.38 18.39 -29.11
CA GLY A 1 -4.34 17.47 -30.27
C GLY A 1 -4.37 16.03 -29.78
N LYS A 2 -5.08 15.13 -30.47
CA LYS A 2 -5.03 13.69 -30.16
C LYS A 2 -3.64 13.14 -30.50
N LEU A 3 -2.97 12.54 -29.51
CA LEU A 3 -1.71 11.82 -29.72
C LEU A 3 -1.95 10.60 -30.61
N LYS A 4 -0.98 10.27 -31.48
CA LYS A 4 -1.07 9.12 -32.39
C LYS A 4 -0.99 7.80 -31.61
N GLU A 5 -1.43 6.73 -32.25
CA GLU A 5 -1.29 5.34 -31.76
C GLU A 5 0.16 5.10 -31.29
N GLY A 6 0.36 4.56 -30.09
CA GLY A 6 1.68 4.26 -29.53
C GLY A 6 2.46 5.44 -28.92
N GLU A 7 2.18 6.71 -29.27
CA GLU A 7 2.85 7.87 -28.66
C GLU A 7 2.48 8.02 -27.19
N ARG A 8 1.21 7.74 -26.85
CA ARG A 8 0.73 7.70 -25.46
C ARG A 8 1.55 6.69 -24.63
N SER A 9 1.78 5.49 -25.16
CA SER A 9 2.54 4.45 -24.46
C SER A 9 4.01 4.85 -24.24
N LYS A 10 4.65 5.45 -25.26
CA LYS A 10 6.02 5.99 -25.14
C LYS A 10 6.11 7.10 -24.10
N LEU A 11 5.15 8.02 -24.10
CA LEU A 11 5.08 9.11 -23.11
C LEU A 11 4.87 8.57 -21.69
N TRP A 12 3.93 7.64 -21.52
CA TRP A 12 3.69 6.95 -20.26
C TRP A 12 4.94 6.26 -19.73
N LYS A 13 5.68 5.53 -20.56
CA LYS A 13 6.97 4.90 -20.16
C LYS A 13 8.02 5.92 -19.72
N LYS A 14 8.06 7.12 -20.32
CA LYS A 14 9.00 8.19 -19.93
C LYS A 14 8.61 8.79 -18.58
N ILE A 15 7.32 9.04 -18.37
CA ILE A 15 6.79 9.57 -17.10
C ILE A 15 6.99 8.55 -15.98
N LEU A 16 6.63 7.29 -16.21
CA LEU A 16 6.76 6.22 -15.22
C LEU A 16 8.21 6.05 -14.76
N ARG A 17 9.18 6.05 -15.69
CA ARG A 17 10.61 6.01 -15.34
C ARG A 17 11.03 7.18 -14.46
N LYS A 18 10.55 8.40 -14.74
CA LYS A 18 10.84 9.57 -13.89
C LYS A 18 10.26 9.40 -12.49
N ILE A 19 9.02 8.92 -12.38
CA ILE A 19 8.35 8.70 -11.09
C ILE A 19 9.08 7.64 -10.28
N ILE A 20 9.41 6.49 -10.88
CA ILE A 20 10.17 5.42 -10.20
C ILE A 20 11.51 5.94 -9.72
N ASN A 21 12.26 6.63 -10.59
CA ASN A 21 13.55 7.19 -10.22
C ASN A 21 13.42 8.20 -9.07
N TYR A 22 12.37 9.03 -9.08
CA TYR A 22 12.08 9.96 -8.01
C TYR A 22 11.74 9.23 -6.70
N MET A 23 10.87 8.23 -6.72
CA MET A 23 10.47 7.49 -5.51
C MET A 23 11.65 6.78 -4.85
N ASN A 24 12.53 6.18 -5.65
CA ASN A 24 13.63 5.37 -5.15
C ASN A 24 14.82 6.18 -4.63
N ASN A 25 15.08 7.35 -5.24
CA ASN A 25 16.26 8.16 -4.91
C ASN A 25 15.98 9.33 -3.97
N ASN A 26 14.71 9.69 -3.74
CA ASN A 26 14.40 10.79 -2.83
C ASN A 26 14.11 10.33 -1.42
N LYS A 27 14.47 11.18 -0.46
CA LYS A 27 14.22 10.93 0.96
C LYS A 27 12.73 10.83 1.23
N THR A 28 12.30 9.73 1.84
CA THR A 28 10.92 9.58 2.27
C THR A 28 10.71 10.22 3.64
N ARG A 29 9.51 10.73 3.90
CA ARG A 29 9.17 11.33 5.20
C ARG A 29 9.25 10.33 6.36
N LEU A 30 8.92 9.07 6.12
CA LEU A 30 8.82 8.04 7.15
C LEU A 30 10.20 7.60 7.67
N ILE A 31 11.14 7.41 6.76
CA ILE A 31 12.48 6.88 7.08
C ILE A 31 13.51 8.02 7.17
N GLY A 32 13.28 9.13 6.45
CA GLY A 32 14.24 10.23 6.36
C GLY A 32 15.41 9.97 5.40
N MET A 33 15.41 8.82 4.71
CA MET A 33 16.39 8.44 3.68
C MET A 33 15.69 7.97 2.40
N SER A 34 16.46 7.81 1.33
CA SER A 34 15.96 7.27 0.07
C SER A 34 15.80 5.75 0.17
N PRO A 35 14.77 5.15 -0.46
CA PRO A 35 14.60 3.70 -0.49
C PRO A 35 15.83 2.94 -1.00
N ASP A 36 16.49 3.42 -2.06
CA ASP A 36 17.69 2.77 -2.59
C ASP A 36 18.82 2.72 -1.56
N HIS A 37 19.00 3.76 -0.75
CA HIS A 37 19.93 3.72 0.37
C HIS A 37 19.46 2.75 1.45
N ALA A 38 18.19 2.85 1.85
CA ALA A 38 17.61 2.03 2.92
C ALA A 38 17.77 0.52 2.66
N MET A 39 17.65 0.08 1.41
CA MET A 39 17.80 -1.33 1.01
C MET A 39 19.22 -1.88 1.22
N THR A 40 20.24 -1.02 1.29
CA THR A 40 21.63 -1.45 1.54
C THR A 40 21.94 -1.66 3.03
N LEU A 41 21.06 -1.18 3.91
CA LEU A 41 21.23 -1.26 5.35
C LEU A 41 20.64 -2.56 5.89
N ARG A 42 21.26 -3.13 6.93
CA ARG A 42 20.72 -4.34 7.62
C ARG A 42 19.41 -4.05 8.34
N GLU A 43 19.33 -2.88 8.97
CA GLU A 43 18.17 -2.41 9.69
C GLU A 43 17.96 -0.92 9.44
N VAL A 44 16.71 -0.50 9.42
CA VAL A 44 16.30 0.85 9.10
C VAL A 44 15.36 1.34 10.19
N ILE A 45 15.84 2.27 11.01
CA ILE A 45 15.03 2.88 12.08
C ILE A 45 14.18 3.98 11.46
N PRO A 46 12.84 3.94 11.59
CA PRO A 46 11.97 4.97 11.04
C PRO A 46 12.19 6.31 11.75
N LYS A 47 12.25 7.39 10.99
CA LYS A 47 12.33 8.77 11.51
C LYS A 47 11.04 9.19 12.20
N VAL A 48 9.89 8.79 11.66
CA VAL A 48 8.59 9.05 12.27
C VAL A 48 8.07 7.77 12.89
N THR A 49 8.05 7.73 14.21
CA THR A 49 7.37 6.68 14.96
C THR A 49 5.87 6.96 14.96
N ILE A 50 5.17 6.51 13.92
CA ILE A 50 3.71 6.62 13.86
C ILE A 50 3.15 5.60 14.85
N LYS A 51 2.74 6.06 16.03
CA LYS A 51 1.88 5.24 16.90
C LYS A 51 0.55 5.03 16.17
N PRO A 52 0.12 3.79 15.92
CA PRO A 52 -1.16 3.56 15.28
C PRO A 52 -2.27 4.14 16.18
N LYS A 53 -3.16 4.96 15.61
CA LYS A 53 -4.29 5.55 16.35
C LYS A 53 -5.28 4.50 16.87
N ARG A 54 -5.27 3.31 16.28
CA ARG A 54 -6.10 2.17 16.68
C ARG A 54 -5.23 1.09 17.31
N PRO A 55 -5.73 0.38 18.33
CA PRO A 55 -5.07 -0.83 18.80
C PRO A 55 -5.02 -1.85 17.66
N ILE A 56 -3.83 -2.13 17.15
CA ILE A 56 -3.60 -3.23 16.22
C ILE A 56 -3.64 -4.51 17.06
N GLY A 57 -4.55 -5.43 16.75
CA GLY A 57 -4.64 -6.75 17.40
C GLY A 57 -5.24 -6.81 18.82
N LYS A 58 -5.63 -5.70 19.47
CA LYS A 58 -6.25 -5.73 20.82
C LYS A 58 -7.78 -5.87 20.76
N ASP A 59 -8.43 -5.08 19.88
CA ASP A 59 -9.90 -5.01 19.73
C ASP A 59 -10.36 -5.48 18.34
N GLU A 60 -9.53 -6.25 17.64
CA GLU A 60 -9.93 -6.85 16.37
C GLU A 60 -10.92 -7.99 16.64
N LEU A 61 -12.10 -7.92 16.01
CA LEU A 61 -13.13 -8.94 16.12
C LEU A 61 -12.57 -10.27 15.61
N ARG A 62 -12.25 -11.18 16.53
CA ARG A 62 -11.75 -12.51 16.17
C ARG A 62 -12.90 -13.28 15.53
N LEU A 63 -12.68 -13.80 14.32
CA LEU A 63 -13.63 -14.70 13.69
C LEU A 63 -13.75 -15.97 14.56
N GLN A 64 -14.99 -16.38 14.85
CA GLN A 64 -15.23 -17.62 15.57
C GLN A 64 -14.81 -18.82 14.71
N LYS A 65 -14.25 -19.85 15.35
CA LYS A 65 -13.83 -21.09 14.68
C LYS A 65 -15.02 -21.70 13.92
N GLY A 66 -14.85 -21.93 12.62
CA GLY A 66 -15.89 -22.49 11.75
C GLY A 66 -16.75 -21.46 11.00
N THR A 67 -16.44 -20.16 11.11
CA THR A 67 -17.10 -19.13 10.29
C THR A 67 -16.69 -19.27 8.83
N THR A 68 -17.64 -19.49 7.93
CA THR A 68 -17.39 -19.56 6.48
C THR A 68 -17.12 -18.17 5.92
N VAL A 69 -15.86 -17.89 5.60
CA VAL A 69 -15.44 -16.60 5.02
C VAL A 69 -15.27 -16.76 3.51
N ARG A 70 -15.85 -15.85 2.71
CA ARG A 70 -15.65 -15.87 1.25
C ARG A 70 -14.20 -15.52 0.84
N TYR A 71 -13.50 -14.73 1.65
CA TYR A 71 -12.09 -14.36 1.42
C TYR A 71 -11.37 -14.23 2.77
N LEU A 72 -10.37 -15.08 3.03
CA LEU A 72 -9.46 -14.87 4.15
C LEU A 72 -8.34 -13.95 3.67
N LEU A 73 -8.32 -12.69 4.11
CA LEU A 73 -7.13 -11.86 3.88
C LEU A 73 -5.96 -12.49 4.65
N LYS A 74 -4.89 -12.88 3.94
CA LYS A 74 -3.64 -13.28 4.60
C LYS A 74 -3.18 -12.11 5.48
N PRO A 75 -2.78 -12.35 6.74
CA PRO A 75 -2.21 -11.31 7.58
C PRO A 75 -0.97 -10.75 6.90
N GLY A 76 -0.99 -9.45 6.56
CA GLY A 76 0.14 -8.74 5.93
C GLY A 76 -0.17 -7.94 4.67
N TYR A 77 -1.36 -8.04 4.07
CA TYR A 77 -1.70 -7.25 2.88
C TYR A 77 -2.49 -5.99 3.23
N CYS A 78 -1.78 -4.87 3.36
CA CYS A 78 -2.38 -3.55 3.40
C CYS A 78 -2.37 -2.92 2.00
N TRP A 79 -3.51 -3.02 1.30
CA TRP A 79 -3.83 -2.05 0.27
C TRP A 79 -5.10 -1.31 0.70
N LYS A 80 -4.91 -0.06 1.15
CA LYS A 80 -5.88 1.03 0.96
C LYS A 80 -5.85 1.37 -0.54
N GLU A 81 -6.91 1.64 -1.28
CA GLU A 81 -8.23 2.24 -1.11
C GLU A 81 -9.13 1.63 -2.21
N SER A 82 -10.39 1.26 -2.02
CA SER A 82 -11.56 2.15 -2.05
C SER A 82 -12.82 1.27 -1.97
N THR A 83 -13.90 1.86 -1.49
CA THR A 83 -15.29 1.37 -1.57
C THR A 83 -15.70 0.40 -0.46
N THR A 84 -16.30 1.00 0.57
CA THR A 84 -17.57 0.60 1.17
C THR A 84 -18.02 -0.82 0.80
N ALA A 85 -17.60 -1.83 1.58
CA ALA A 85 -18.36 -3.06 1.68
C ALA A 85 -19.21 -2.93 2.95
N SER A 86 -20.34 -2.24 2.81
CA SER A 86 -21.47 -2.40 3.72
C SER A 86 -21.71 -3.89 3.91
N LEU A 87 -22.00 -4.29 5.14
CA LEU A 87 -22.60 -5.57 5.47
C LEU A 87 -23.81 -5.81 4.56
N ILE A 88 -23.63 -6.53 3.45
CA ILE A 88 -24.75 -7.24 2.82
C ILE A 88 -24.91 -8.51 3.63
N LEU A 89 -25.52 -8.35 4.81
CA LEU A 89 -26.29 -9.41 5.43
C LEU A 89 -27.41 -9.73 4.44
N SER A 90 -27.21 -10.77 3.63
CA SER A 90 -28.32 -11.42 2.94
C SER A 90 -29.19 -12.05 4.03
N ARG A 91 -30.16 -11.27 4.52
CA ARG A 91 -31.38 -11.82 5.07
C ARG A 91 -32.19 -12.33 3.88
N ARG A 92 -32.60 -13.60 3.95
CA ARG A 92 -33.79 -14.06 3.23
C ARG A 92 -35.01 -13.35 3.79
#